data_AF-A0A2A5V6N9-F1
#
_entry.id   AF-A0A2A5V6N9-F1
#
_cell.length_a   1.000
_cell.length_b   1.000
_cell.length_c   1.000
_cell.angle_alpha   90.00
_cell.angle_beta   90.00
_cell.angle_gamma   90.00
#
_symmetry.space_group_name_H-M   'P 1'
#
loop_
_entity.id
_entity.type
_entity.pdbx_description
1 polymer ?
#
loop_
_entity_poly.entity_id
_entity_poly.type
_entity_poly.pdbx_seq_one_letter_code
_entity_poly.pdbx_strand_id
1 'polypeptide(L)'
;MTNFNDFKTRLKIAKSNLKKTDEDSAKEASFLGNAFKLGTELVAAVAVGTIIGFILDSWFGTTPWLIVIFFFVGAAAGMLNVVRTAKRMQK
;
A
#
# COMPACT_ATOMS: atom_id res chain seq x y z
N MET A 1 31.10 23.63 39.08
CA MET A 1 30.26 24.35 38.09
C MET A 1 29.92 23.40 36.94
N THR A 2 29.16 22.33 37.20
CA THR A 2 28.99 21.18 36.29
C THR A 2 27.53 20.75 36.09
N ASN A 3 26.58 21.37 36.80
CA ASN A 3 25.20 20.88 36.91
C ASN A 3 24.33 21.14 35.65
N PHE A 4 24.58 22.24 34.92
CA PHE A 4 23.79 22.64 33.76
C PHE A 4 24.05 21.79 32.50
N ASN A 5 25.27 21.28 32.34
CA ASN A 5 25.65 20.44 31.19
C ASN A 5 25.04 19.03 31.27
N ASP A 6 24.91 18.49 32.49
CA ASP A 6 24.22 17.22 32.72
C ASP A 6 22.72 17.32 32.38
N PHE A 7 22.07 18.40 32.84
CA PHE A 7 20.66 18.65 32.51
C PHE A 7 20.41 18.74 31.00
N LYS A 8 21.24 19.48 30.26
CA LYS A 8 21.15 19.56 28.79
C LYS A 8 21.38 18.21 28.12
N THR A 9 22.27 17.39 28.65
CA THR A 9 22.55 16.04 28.13
C THR A 9 21.31 15.17 28.28
N ARG A 10 20.67 15.18 29.44
CA ARG A 10 19.44 14.41 29.72
C ARG A 10 18.25 14.91 28.89
N LEU A 11 18.08 16.23 28.74
CA LEU A 11 17.05 16.82 27.88
C LEU A 11 17.26 16.43 26.40
N LYS A 12 18.51 16.45 25.92
CA LYS A 12 18.85 16.04 24.56
C LYS A 12 18.56 14.56 24.34
N ILE A 13 18.86 13.69 25.31
CA ILE A 13 18.54 12.26 25.27
C ILE A 13 17.02 12.05 25.21
N ALA A 14 16.27 12.70 26.11
CA ALA A 14 14.80 12.59 26.14
C ALA A 14 14.18 13.07 24.82
N LYS A 15 14.60 14.24 24.31
CA LYS A 15 14.13 14.76 23.02
C LYS A 15 14.51 13.87 21.85
N SER A 16 15.69 13.24 21.88
CA SER A 16 16.12 12.31 20.83
C SER A 16 15.34 10.99 20.83
N ASN A 17 14.95 10.49 22.01
CA ASN A 17 14.11 9.31 22.14
C ASN A 17 12.68 9.59 21.66
N LEU A 18 12.10 10.74 22.03
CA LEU A 18 10.78 11.15 21.52
C LEU A 18 10.79 11.29 19.99
N LYS A 19 11.80 11.98 19.43
CA LYS A 19 11.94 12.12 17.97
C LYS A 19 12.09 10.77 17.26
N LYS A 20 12.82 9.81 17.85
CA LYS A 20 12.91 8.44 17.30
C LYS A 20 11.55 7.76 17.32
N THR A 21 10.82 7.80 18.42
CA THR A 21 9.48 7.20 18.53
C THR A 21 8.49 7.80 17.53
N ASP A 22 8.51 9.12 17.33
CA ASP A 22 7.68 9.79 16.33
C ASP A 22 8.08 9.38 14.90
N GLU A 23 9.39 9.31 14.60
CA GLU A 23 9.88 8.88 13.29
C GLU A 23 9.58 7.42 12.99
N ASP A 24 9.67 6.53 13.98
CA ASP A 24 9.37 5.11 13.83
C ASP A 24 7.86 4.89 13.64
N SER A 25 7.03 5.59 14.41
CA SER A 25 5.56 5.56 14.25
C SER A 25 5.12 6.12 12.89
N ALA A 26 5.74 7.21 12.42
CA ALA A 26 5.45 7.80 11.13
C ALA A 26 5.88 6.90 9.96
N LYS A 27 7.02 6.21 10.09
CA LYS A 27 7.46 5.19 9.13
C LYS A 27 6.46 4.04 9.09
N GLU A 28 6.09 3.50 10.24
CA GLU A 28 5.14 2.38 10.34
C GLU A 28 3.77 2.73 9.73
N ALA A 29 3.24 3.92 10.04
CA ALA A 29 2.01 4.42 9.42
C ALA A 29 2.14 4.57 7.90
N SER A 30 3.29 5.03 7.41
CA SER A 30 3.57 5.15 5.97
C SER A 30 3.68 3.79 5.28
N PHE A 31 4.32 2.80 5.92
CA PHE A 31 4.40 1.43 5.41
C PHE A 31 3.01 0.78 5.34
N LEU A 32 2.20 0.92 6.38
CA LEU A 32 0.82 0.43 6.41
C LEU A 32 -0.05 1.11 5.33
N GLY A 33 0.05 2.43 5.19
CA GLY A 33 -0.67 3.18 4.15
C GLY A 33 -0.31 2.72 2.75
N ASN A 34 0.98 2.49 2.49
CA ASN A 34 1.44 1.98 1.20
C ASN A 34 0.99 0.53 0.95
N ALA A 35 1.06 -0.34 1.95
CA ALA A 35 0.56 -1.72 1.83
C ALA A 35 -0.94 -1.75 1.54
N PHE A 36 -1.73 -0.94 2.23
CA PHE A 36 -3.17 -0.82 2.01
C PHE A 36 -3.49 -0.29 0.60
N LYS A 37 -2.74 0.72 0.14
CA LYS A 37 -2.89 1.24 -1.22
C LYS A 37 -2.62 0.17 -2.29
N LEU A 38 -1.53 -0.59 -2.14
CA LEU A 38 -1.21 -1.68 -3.08
C LEU A 38 -2.27 -2.78 -3.06
N GLY A 39 -2.77 -3.16 -1.88
CA GLY A 39 -3.84 -4.14 -1.73
C GLY A 39 -5.14 -3.69 -2.39
N THR A 40 -5.55 -2.44 -2.12
CA THR A 40 -6.79 -1.87 -2.69
C THR A 40 -6.70 -1.65 -4.19
N GLU A 41 -5.54 -1.25 -4.75
CA GLU A 41 -5.32 -1.18 -6.20
C GLU A 41 -5.51 -2.54 -6.87
N LEU A 42 -4.98 -3.62 -6.28
CA LEU A 42 -5.12 -4.97 -6.80
C LEU A 42 -6.57 -5.46 -6.74
N VAL A 43 -7.22 -5.30 -5.58
CA VAL A 43 -8.63 -5.70 -5.40
C VAL A 43 -9.55 -4.91 -6.33
N ALA A 44 -9.32 -3.60 -6.48
CA ALA A 44 -10.11 -2.76 -7.38
C ALA A 44 -9.96 -3.20 -8.85
N ALA A 45 -8.74 -3.48 -9.32
CA ALA A 45 -8.52 -3.94 -10.69
C ALA A 45 -9.21 -5.28 -10.98
N VAL A 46 -9.13 -6.23 -10.03
CA VAL A 46 -9.82 -7.52 -10.14
C VAL A 46 -11.34 -7.35 -10.11
N ALA A 47 -11.86 -6.54 -9.20
CA ALA A 47 -13.29 -6.28 -9.09
C ALA A 47 -13.86 -5.64 -10.36
N VAL A 48 -13.18 -4.61 -10.90
CA VAL A 48 -13.58 -3.96 -12.15
C VAL A 48 -13.54 -4.94 -13.32
N GLY A 49 -12.48 -5.74 -13.46
CA GLY A 49 -12.39 -6.77 -14.50
C GLY A 49 -13.53 -7.78 -14.39
N THR A 50 -13.78 -8.30 -13.19
CA THR A 50 -14.84 -9.28 -12.93
C THR A 50 -16.23 -8.71 -13.25
N ILE A 51 -16.51 -7.46 -12.86
CA ILE A 51 -17.79 -6.78 -13.17
C ILE A 51 -17.96 -6.62 -14.68
N ILE A 52 -16.92 -6.20 -15.40
CA ILE A 52 -16.95 -6.09 -16.86
C ILE A 52 -17.22 -7.46 -17.48
N GLY A 53 -16.50 -8.49 -17.03
CA GLY A 53 -16.70 -9.86 -17.47
C GLY A 53 -18.14 -10.34 -17.24
N PHE A 54 -18.73 -10.02 -16.08
CA PHE A 54 -20.11 -10.38 -15.75
C PHE A 54 -21.13 -9.70 -16.67
N ILE A 55 -20.96 -8.41 -16.94
CA ILE A 55 -21.84 -7.67 -17.85
C ILE A 55 -21.76 -8.28 -19.26
N LEU A 56 -20.56 -8.58 -19.73
CA LEU A 56 -20.36 -9.18 -21.05
C LEU A 56 -20.91 -10.61 -21.12
N ASP A 57 -20.65 -11.43 -20.11
CA ASP A 57 -21.20 -12.78 -20.00
C ASP A 57 -22.73 -12.77 -20.04
N SER A 58 -23.35 -11.79 -19.38
CA SER A 58 -24.80 -11.59 -19.38
C SER A 58 -25.34 -11.18 -20.76
N TRP A 59 -24.59 -10.38 -21.53
CA TRP A 59 -25.02 -9.92 -22.86
C TRP A 59 -24.85 -10.99 -23.93
N PHE A 60 -23.78 -11.78 -23.85
CA PHE A 60 -23.49 -12.83 -24.83
C PHE A 60 -23.99 -14.21 -24.42
N GLY A 61 -24.53 -14.38 -23.21
CA GLY A 61 -24.95 -15.67 -22.67
C GLY A 61 -23.77 -16.63 -22.46
N THR A 62 -22.58 -16.09 -22.21
CA THR A 62 -21.32 -16.86 -22.12
C THR A 62 -20.90 -17.18 -20.68
N THR A 63 -21.75 -16.87 -19.69
CA THR A 63 -21.47 -17.08 -18.26
C THR A 63 -20.99 -18.51 -17.96
N PRO A 64 -19.84 -18.72 -17.28
CA PRO A 64 -18.95 -17.72 -16.67
C PRO A 64 -17.61 -17.51 -17.41
N TRP A 65 -17.55 -17.68 -18.74
CA TRP A 65 -16.28 -17.68 -19.48
C TRP A 65 -15.59 -16.31 -19.50
N LEU A 66 -16.30 -15.23 -19.84
CA LEU A 66 -15.70 -13.89 -19.89
C LEU A 66 -15.38 -13.39 -18.50
N ILE A 67 -16.17 -13.73 -17.47
CA ILE A 67 -15.82 -13.44 -16.07
C ILE A 67 -14.44 -14.01 -15.72
N VAL A 68 -14.18 -15.28 -16.06
CA VAL A 68 -12.89 -15.93 -15.74
C VAL A 68 -11.74 -15.25 -16.49
N ILE A 69 -11.91 -14.97 -17.78
CA ILE A 69 -10.88 -14.29 -18.58
C ILE A 69 -10.59 -12.89 -18.01
N PHE A 70 -11.63 -12.09 -17.78
CA PHE A 70 -11.46 -10.72 -17.29
C PHE A 70 -10.98 -10.67 -15.83
N PHE A 71 -11.26 -11.69 -15.01
CA PHE A 71 -10.65 -11.83 -13.69
C PHE A 71 -9.12 -11.91 -13.79
N PHE A 72 -8.59 -12.77 -14.65
CA PHE A 72 -7.13 -12.89 -14.84
C PHE A 72 -6.53 -11.62 -15.47
N VAL A 73 -7.23 -10.99 -16.41
CA VAL A 73 -6.81 -9.70 -16.99
C VAL A 73 -6.75 -8.61 -15.90
N GLY A 74 -7.78 -8.52 -15.05
CA GLY A 74 -7.83 -7.59 -13.92
C GLY A 74 -6.73 -7.86 -12.89
N ALA A 75 -6.48 -9.13 -12.57
CA ALA A 75 -5.40 -9.54 -11.67
C ALA A 75 -4.02 -9.18 -12.23
N ALA A 76 -3.78 -9.45 -13.52
CA ALA A 76 -2.54 -9.09 -14.21
C ALA A 76 -2.34 -7.57 -14.22
N ALA A 77 -3.37 -6.79 -14.56
CA ALA A 77 -3.32 -5.34 -14.53
C ALA A 77 -3.03 -4.80 -13.12
N GLY A 78 -3.70 -5.35 -12.09
CA GLY A 78 -3.47 -5.01 -10.69
C GLY A 78 -2.03 -5.29 -10.24
N MET A 79 -1.51 -6.50 -10.54
CA MET A 79 -0.12 -6.86 -10.24
C MET A 79 0.89 -5.96 -10.95
N LEU A 80 0.66 -5.62 -12.22
CA LEU A 80 1.54 -4.71 -12.96
C LEU A 80 1.58 -3.31 -12.33
N ASN A 81 0.45 -2.81 -11.83
CA ASN A 81 0.40 -1.54 -11.10
C ASN A 81 1.16 -1.63 -9.77
N VAL A 82 0.95 -2.70 -8.99
CA VAL A 82 1.66 -2.94 -7.73
C VAL A 82 3.17 -2.99 -7.95
N VAL A 83 3.65 -3.76 -8.93
CA VAL A 83 5.08 -3.88 -9.26
C VAL A 83 5.65 -2.54 -9.73
N ARG A 84 4.91 -1.78 -10.54
CA ARG A 84 5.33 -0.45 -10.97
C ARG A 84 5.45 0.51 -9.80
N THR A 85 4.53 0.48 -8.85
CA THR A 85 4.57 1.29 -7.62
C THR A 85 5.73 0.88 -6.73
N ALA A 86 5.96 -0.43 -6.53
CA ALA A 86 7.10 -0.94 -5.78
C ALA A 86 8.45 -0.48 -6.37
N LYS A 87 8.60 -0.57 -7.71
CA LYS A 87 9.81 -0.08 -8.40
C LYS A 87 10.04 1.43 -8.25
N ARG A 88 8.97 2.23 -8.16
CA ARG A 88 9.06 3.68 -7.90
C ARG A 88 9.48 4.00 -6.46
N MET A 89 9.14 3.14 -5.49
CA MET A 89 9.56 3.31 -4.10
C MET A 89 11.02 2.91 -3.85
N GLN A 90 11.58 2.02 -4.69
CA GLN A 90 12.98 1.60 -4.60
C GLN A 90 13.98 2.57 -5.26
N LYS A 91 13.52 3.54 -6.05
CA LYS A 91 14.37 4.51 -6.76
C LYS A 91 14.34 5.85 -6.05
#